data_AF-A0A924ZN55-F1
#
_entry.id   AF-A0A924ZN55-F1
#
_cell.length_a   1.000
_cell.length_b   1.000
_cell.length_c   1.000
_cell.angle_alpha   90.00
_cell.angle_beta   90.00
_cell.angle_gamma   90.00
#
_symmetry.space_group_name_H-M   'P 1'
#
loop_
_entity.id
_entity.type
_entity.pdbx_description
1 polymer ?
#
loop_
_entity_poly.entity_id
_entity_poly.type
_entity_poly.pdbx_seq_one_letter_code
_entity_poly.pdbx_strand_id
1 'polypeptide(L)'
;MKATYINYSDTNNFAATVLSYLDQDSKLSSFISQKPTLEGFGKLMVNKRVTADRDILLSVLKEQYLNFDSPLVAANIELLKNQNTFTVTTGHQLNL
;
A
#
# COMPACT_ATOMS: atom_id res chain seq x y z
N MET A 1 -13.16 7.36 21.33
CA MET A 1 -11.77 7.38 21.82
C MET A 1 -11.14 8.69 21.37
N LYS A 2 -10.52 9.48 22.25
CA LYS A 2 -9.91 10.77 21.88
C LYS A 2 -8.44 10.49 21.54
N ALA A 3 -8.06 10.65 20.27
CA ALA A 3 -6.68 10.45 19.84
C ALA A 3 -5.86 11.72 20.12
N THR A 4 -4.61 11.52 20.55
CA THR A 4 -3.60 12.58 20.66
C THR A 4 -2.56 12.33 19.60
N TYR A 5 -2.10 13.40 18.94
CA TYR A 5 -1.16 13.33 17.83
C TYR A 5 0.15 14.01 18.23
N ILE A 6 1.25 13.49 17.70
CA ILE A 6 2.60 14.03 17.82
C ILE A 6 3.24 13.99 16.43
N ASN A 7 4.06 14.98 16.09
CA ASN A 7 4.76 14.94 14.80
C ASN A 7 5.83 13.85 14.83
N TYR A 8 6.08 13.26 13.66
CA TYR A 8 7.10 12.21 13.51
C TYR A 8 8.50 12.70 13.92
N SER A 9 8.84 13.95 13.60
CA SER A 9 10.08 14.62 14.01
C SER A 9 10.27 14.62 15.53
N ASP A 10 9.18 14.83 16.26
CA ASP A 10 9.22 15.03 17.71
C ASP A 10 9.40 13.68 18.44
N THR A 11 9.20 12.56 17.73
CA THR A 11 9.41 11.22 18.29
C THR A 11 10.88 10.82 18.37
N ASN A 12 11.78 11.45 17.61
CA ASN A 12 13.20 11.06 17.50
C ASN A 12 13.46 9.56 17.16
N ASN A 13 12.48 8.85 16.59
CA ASN A 13 12.56 7.41 16.32
C ASN A 13 12.63 7.06 14.83
N PHE A 14 12.58 8.05 13.93
CA PHE A 14 12.57 7.83 12.49
C PHE A 14 13.87 8.28 11.84
N ALA A 15 14.31 7.53 10.83
CA ALA A 15 15.46 7.90 10.03
C ALA A 15 15.21 9.25 9.32
N ALA A 16 16.28 10.03 9.13
CA ALA A 16 16.21 11.33 8.46
C ALA A 16 15.53 11.24 7.08
N THR A 17 15.78 10.18 6.32
CA THR A 17 15.14 9.95 5.01
C THR A 17 13.62 9.85 5.10
N VAL A 18 13.08 9.21 6.14
CA VAL A 18 11.64 9.10 6.36
C VAL A 18 11.05 10.46 6.69
N LEU A 19 11.72 11.23 7.55
CA LEU A 19 11.30 12.58 7.90
C LEU A 19 11.31 13.49 6.65
N SER A 20 12.39 13.47 5.86
CA SER A 20 12.48 14.22 4.59
C SER A 20 11.41 13.81 3.57
N TYR A 21 11.02 12.53 3.55
CA TYR A 21 9.94 12.06 2.69
C TYR A 21 8.58 12.62 3.11
N LEU A 22 8.28 12.60 4.41
CA LEU A 22 7.06 13.15 4.98
C LEU A 22 6.99 14.68 4.81
N ASP A 23 8.13 15.36 4.94
CA ASP A 23 8.28 16.80 4.73
C ASP A 23 8.31 17.19 3.24
N GLN A 24 8.24 16.21 2.33
CA GLN A 24 8.21 16.41 0.88
C GLN A 24 9.44 17.16 0.34
N ASP A 25 10.62 16.91 0.91
CA ASP A 25 11.89 17.53 0.52
C ASP A 25 12.17 17.31 -0.98
N SER A 26 12.44 18.40 -1.69
CA SER A 26 12.69 18.39 -3.14
C SER A 26 13.91 17.54 -3.52
N LYS A 27 14.85 17.33 -2.60
CA LYS A 27 16.02 16.45 -2.80
C LYS A 27 15.63 14.99 -3.07
N LEU A 28 14.45 14.56 -2.60
CA LEU A 28 13.99 13.19 -2.82
C LEU A 28 13.26 13.00 -4.16
N SER A 29 12.99 14.06 -4.91
CA SER A 29 12.12 14.02 -6.11
C SER A 29 12.63 13.07 -7.19
N SER A 30 13.94 12.87 -7.33
CA SER A 30 14.52 11.92 -8.29
C SER A 30 14.38 10.45 -7.87
N PHE A 31 14.04 10.19 -6.60
CA PHE A 31 13.95 8.84 -6.02
C PHE A 31 12.52 8.36 -5.81
N ILE A 32 11.52 9.24 -5.95
CA ILE A 32 10.10 8.91 -5.73
C ILE A 32 9.26 9.29 -6.94
N SER A 33 8.26 8.47 -7.26
CA SER A 33 7.36 8.74 -8.38
C SER A 33 6.36 9.85 -8.08
N GLN A 34 5.86 9.92 -6.84
CA GLN A 34 4.90 10.93 -6.36
C GLN A 34 5.11 11.17 -4.86
N LYS A 35 4.66 12.34 -4.39
CA LYS A 35 4.71 12.74 -2.96
C LYS A 35 3.67 11.96 -2.13
N PRO A 36 3.86 11.79 -0.80
CA PRO A 36 2.93 11.12 0.10
C PRO A 36 1.70 11.98 0.44
N THR A 37 1.01 12.47 -0.58
CA THR A 37 -0.21 13.28 -0.44
C THR A 37 -1.36 12.58 -1.16
N LEU A 38 -2.60 12.93 -0.82
CA LEU A 38 -3.77 12.41 -1.52
C LEU A 38 -3.74 12.72 -3.02
N GLU A 39 -3.26 13.90 -3.39
CA GLU A 39 -3.06 14.29 -4.79
C GLU A 39 -2.00 13.41 -5.48
N GLY A 40 -0.86 13.18 -4.82
CA GLY A 40 0.19 12.29 -5.32
C GLY A 40 -0.31 10.86 -5.50
N PHE A 41 -1.11 10.36 -4.56
CA PHE A 41 -1.76 9.06 -4.69
C PHE A 41 -2.75 9.03 -5.85
N GLY A 42 -3.59 10.05 -6.02
CA GLY A 42 -4.49 10.17 -7.18
C GLY A 42 -3.73 10.12 -8.51
N LYS A 43 -2.60 10.83 -8.62
CA LYS A 43 -1.71 10.79 -9.80
C LYS A 43 -1.10 9.40 -10.01
N LEU A 44 -0.71 8.69 -8.95
CA LEU A 44 -0.25 7.30 -9.07
C LEU A 44 -1.33 6.41 -9.67
N MET A 45 -2.57 6.53 -9.21
CA MET A 45 -3.67 5.66 -9.63
C MET A 45 -4.04 5.87 -11.10
N VAL A 46 -4.01 7.10 -11.59
CA VAL A 46 -4.27 7.42 -13.00
C VAL A 46 -3.14 6.93 -13.91
N ASN A 47 -1.88 7.08 -13.47
CA ASN A 47 -0.72 6.77 -14.31
C ASN A 47 -0.23 5.32 -14.20
N LYS A 48 -0.61 4.61 -13.13
CA LYS A 48 -0.18 3.23 -12.90
C LYS A 48 -0.92 2.29 -13.86
N ARG A 49 -0.22 1.89 -14.92
CA ARG A 49 -0.64 0.78 -15.77
C ARG A 49 -0.45 -0.52 -15.00
N VAL A 50 -1.54 -1.10 -14.52
CA VAL A 50 -1.51 -2.43 -13.89
C VAL A 50 -1.36 -3.47 -15.00
N THR A 51 -0.11 -3.84 -15.30
CA THR A 51 0.20 -4.98 -16.15
C THR A 51 0.26 -6.23 -15.27
N ALA A 52 -0.90 -6.76 -14.91
CA ALA A 52 -0.99 -7.96 -14.10
C ALA A 52 -2.01 -8.93 -14.71
N ASP A 53 -1.70 -10.22 -14.64
CA ASP A 53 -2.68 -11.26 -14.92
C ASP A 53 -3.56 -11.45 -13.68
N ARG A 54 -4.71 -10.77 -13.69
CA ARG A 54 -5.66 -10.78 -12.57
C ARG A 54 -6.33 -12.13 -12.38
N ASP A 55 -6.52 -12.90 -13.46
CA ASP A 55 -7.15 -14.22 -13.39
C ASP A 55 -6.19 -15.24 -12.75
N ILE A 56 -4.91 -15.22 -13.13
CA ILE A 56 -3.87 -16.03 -12.46
C ILE A 56 -3.74 -15.64 -10.99
N LEU A 57 -3.66 -14.34 -10.69
CA LEU A 57 -3.57 -13.87 -9.30
C LEU A 57 -4.77 -14.35 -8.45
N LEU A 58 -5.98 -14.22 -8.98
CA LEU A 58 -7.20 -14.67 -8.32
C LEU A 58 -7.18 -16.17 -8.06
N SER A 59 -6.79 -16.97 -9.05
CA SER A 59 -6.71 -18.43 -8.95
C SER A 59 -5.75 -18.86 -7.84
N VAL A 60 -4.53 -18.31 -7.84
CA VAL A 60 -3.50 -18.65 -6.85
C VAL A 60 -3.92 -18.25 -5.44
N LEU A 61 -4.50 -17.07 -5.26
CA LEU A 61 -4.97 -16.62 -3.95
C LEU A 61 -6.14 -17.46 -3.43
N LYS A 62 -7.07 -17.87 -4.29
CA LYS A 62 -8.16 -18.79 -3.90
C LYS A 62 -7.62 -20.13 -3.41
N GLU A 63 -6.62 -20.67 -4.07
CA GLU A 63 -5.96 -21.91 -3.66
C GLU A 63 -5.24 -21.75 -2.31
N GLN A 64 -4.44 -20.69 -2.16
CA GLN A 64 -3.69 -20.41 -0.92
C GLN A 64 -4.60 -20.21 0.29
N TYR A 65 -5.78 -19.62 0.09
CA TYR A 65 -6.74 -19.32 1.16
C TYR A 65 -7.89 -20.34 1.26
N LEU A 66 -7.83 -21.48 0.54
CA LEU A 66 -8.92 -22.47 0.50
C LEU A 66 -9.36 -22.94 1.89
N ASN A 67 -8.41 -23.12 2.81
CA ASN A 67 -8.65 -23.61 4.17
C ASN A 67 -8.78 -22.48 5.21
N PHE A 68 -8.78 -21.22 4.78
CA PHE A 68 -8.90 -20.07 5.67
C PHE A 68 -10.35 -19.56 5.67
N ASP A 69 -11.09 -19.84 6.75
CA ASP A 69 -12.50 -19.47 6.84
C ASP A 69 -12.68 -18.00 7.24
N SER A 70 -12.76 -17.13 6.23
CA SER A 70 -13.15 -15.74 6.41
C SER A 70 -13.90 -15.21 5.18
N PRO A 71 -15.22 -14.99 5.30
CA PRO A 71 -16.03 -14.45 4.20
C PRO A 71 -15.53 -13.11 3.66
N LEU A 72 -14.96 -12.26 4.53
CA LEU A 72 -14.40 -10.97 4.13
C LEU A 72 -13.13 -11.14 3.28
N VAL A 73 -12.28 -12.10 3.60
CA VAL A 73 -11.07 -12.38 2.80
C VAL A 73 -11.47 -12.93 1.42
N ALA A 74 -12.41 -13.88 1.37
CA ALA A 74 -12.92 -14.40 0.11
C ALA A 74 -13.51 -13.29 -0.78
N ALA A 75 -14.34 -12.41 -0.21
CA ALA A 75 -14.89 -11.27 -0.94
C ALA A 75 -13.80 -10.31 -1.45
N ASN A 76 -12.78 -10.02 -0.65
CA ASN A 76 -11.66 -9.17 -1.06
C ASN A 76 -10.83 -9.78 -2.19
N ILE A 77 -10.63 -11.11 -2.17
CA ILE A 77 -9.95 -11.84 -3.25
C ILE A 77 -10.75 -11.68 -4.56
N GLU A 78 -12.08 -11.86 -4.54
CA GLU A 78 -12.91 -11.68 -5.74
C GLU A 78 -12.82 -10.27 -6.34
N LEU A 79 -12.71 -9.22 -5.52
CA LEU A 79 -12.58 -7.85 -5.99
C LEU A 79 -11.34 -7.64 -6.87
N LEU A 80 -10.29 -8.47 -6.73
CA LEU A 80 -9.07 -8.37 -7.54
C LEU A 80 -9.32 -8.60 -9.02
N LYS A 81 -10.42 -9.26 -9.40
CA LYS A 81 -10.82 -9.43 -10.80
C LYS A 81 -11.20 -8.10 -11.47
N ASN A 82 -11.71 -7.14 -10.71
CA ASN A 82 -12.15 -5.86 -11.26
C ASN A 82 -10.94 -4.99 -11.65
N GLN A 83 -10.95 -4.44 -12.86
CA GLN A 83 -9.89 -3.59 -13.40
C GLN A 83 -9.66 -2.32 -12.56
N ASN A 84 -10.70 -1.83 -11.90
CA ASN A 84 -10.65 -0.62 -11.07
C ASN A 84 -10.23 -0.90 -9.62
N THR A 85 -9.94 -2.16 -9.29
CA THR A 85 -9.44 -2.54 -7.97
C THR A 85 -7.93 -2.38 -7.90
N PHE A 86 -7.47 -1.76 -6.82
CA PHE A 86 -6.08 -1.60 -6.45
C PHE A 86 -5.87 -2.06 -5.01
N THR A 87 -4.65 -2.50 -4.71
CA THR A 87 -4.27 -2.97 -3.38
C THR A 87 -3.25 -2.03 -2.75
N VAL A 88 -3.35 -1.88 -1.43
CA VAL A 88 -2.24 -1.42 -0.61
C VAL A 88 -1.53 -2.67 -0.11
N THR A 89 -0.25 -2.80 -0.43
CA THR A 89 0.54 -3.99 -0.09
C THR A 89 1.70 -3.57 0.79
N THR A 90 1.83 -4.24 1.92
CA THR A 90 2.99 -4.17 2.80
C THR A 90 3.52 -5.59 3.00
N GLY A 91 4.76 -5.72 3.47
CA GLY A 91 5.36 -7.00 3.78
C GLY A 91 6.10 -6.92 5.10
N HIS A 92 6.11 -8.02 5.84
CA HIS A 92 6.90 -8.20 7.05
C HIS A 92 7.54 -9.58 7.00
N GLN A 93 8.71 -9.74 7.59
CA GLN A 93 9.32 -11.06 7.75
C GLN A 93 8.44 -11.94 8.64
N LEU A 94 8.32 -13.23 8.33
CA LEU A 94 7.66 -14.16 9.25
C LEU A 94 8.49 -14.21 10.54
N ASN A 95 7.85 -13.92 11.67
CA ASN A 95 8.45 -14.12 12.98
C ASN A 95 8.23 -15.60 13.34
N LEU A 96 9.32 -16.39 13.29
CA LEU A 96 9.33 -17.82 13.60
C LEU A 96 9.73 -18.06 15.05
#